data_AF-R7YUF3-F1
#
_entry.id   AF-R7YUF3-F1
#
_cell.length_a   1.000
_cell.length_b   1.000
_cell.length_c   1.000
_cell.angle_alpha   90.00
_cell.angle_beta   90.00
_cell.angle_gamma   90.00
#
_symmetry.space_group_name_H-M   'P 1'
#
loop_
_entity.id
_entity.type
_entity.pdbx_description
1 polymer ?
#
loop_
_entity_poly.entity_id
_entity_poly.type
_entity_poly.pdbx_seq_one_letter_code
_entity_poly.pdbx_strand_id
1 'polypeptide(L)'
;MDTAHRKIELQSPADFAYLQSNALRAARQKIDLHLPPSAAPAGEDALRRRVEELVDEYIRTTFARAQHNISINGLEAAEAQEPAGGEEYEPYDSRLSAHLQSLERRREDLTAQVADLRRTAPLRAAQAFQTSFTRESETLDTKLKAEEEALLAQAEKEGRLDIGQLQRWDEVQAMWERGTEGLVGLKGLTETVARLERAEGVVGYLERK
;
A
#
# COMPACT_ATOMS: atom_id res chain seq x y z
N MET A 1 -69.57 22.89 -8.89
CA MET A 1 -69.09 22.47 -10.21
C MET A 1 -68.07 21.38 -9.97
N ASP A 2 -68.36 20.14 -10.39
CA ASP A 2 -67.39 19.06 -10.27
C ASP A 2 -66.18 19.38 -11.15
N THR A 3 -65.11 19.86 -10.53
CA THR A 3 -63.81 20.15 -11.16
C THR A 3 -62.98 18.89 -11.33
N ALA A 4 -63.63 17.75 -11.61
CA ALA A 4 -62.96 16.49 -11.88
C ALA A 4 -62.66 16.45 -13.38
N HIS A 5 -61.40 16.64 -13.75
CA HIS A 5 -60.96 16.41 -15.12
C HIS A 5 -61.12 14.93 -15.48
N ARG A 6 -61.48 14.65 -16.73
CA ARG A 6 -61.63 13.28 -17.23
C ARG A 6 -60.27 12.56 -17.13
N LYS A 7 -60.26 11.40 -16.46
CA LYS A 7 -59.10 10.51 -16.40
C LYS A 7 -58.85 9.86 -17.76
N ILE A 8 -57.60 9.49 -18.00
CA ILE A 8 -57.18 8.81 -19.23
C ILE A 8 -57.51 7.32 -19.07
N GLU A 9 -58.40 6.80 -19.91
CA GLU A 9 -58.79 5.38 -19.88
C GLU A 9 -57.81 4.53 -20.70
N LEU A 10 -57.26 3.49 -20.07
CA LEU A 10 -56.49 2.43 -20.72
C LEU A 10 -57.29 1.12 -20.73
N GLN A 11 -57.08 0.30 -21.76
CA GLN A 11 -57.80 -0.96 -21.93
C GLN A 11 -57.24 -2.06 -21.01
N SER A 12 -55.92 -2.03 -20.75
CA SER A 12 -55.23 -3.01 -19.92
C SER A 12 -54.02 -2.42 -19.18
N PRO A 13 -53.57 -3.07 -18.07
CA PRO A 13 -52.31 -2.69 -17.42
C PRO A 13 -51.08 -2.84 -18.33
N ALA A 14 -51.14 -3.77 -19.29
CA ALA A 14 -50.09 -3.97 -20.27
C ALA A 14 -49.89 -2.73 -21.16
N ASP A 15 -50.94 -1.94 -21.43
CA ASP A 15 -50.85 -0.72 -22.22
C ASP A 15 -50.02 0.35 -21.49
N PHE A 16 -50.15 0.45 -20.16
CA PHE A 16 -49.36 1.38 -19.36
C PHE A 16 -47.87 1.02 -19.40
N ALA A 17 -47.55 -0.27 -19.23
CA ALA A 17 -46.19 -0.79 -19.36
C ALA A 17 -45.64 -0.58 -20.79
N TYR A 18 -46.47 -0.81 -21.81
CA TYR A 18 -46.12 -0.58 -23.21
C TYR A 18 -45.76 0.89 -23.46
N LEU A 19 -46.59 1.84 -23.00
CA LEU A 19 -46.33 3.27 -23.13
C LEU A 19 -45.02 3.68 -22.44
N GLN A 20 -44.75 3.15 -21.25
CA GLN A 20 -43.50 3.39 -20.53
C GLN A 20 -42.29 2.84 -21.30
N SER A 21 -42.37 1.60 -21.79
CA SER A 21 -41.30 0.97 -22.57
C SER A 21 -41.04 1.70 -23.90
N ASN A 22 -42.10 2.20 -24.55
CA ASN A 22 -42.01 2.96 -25.78
C ASN A 22 -41.35 4.32 -25.55
N ALA A 23 -41.69 5.01 -24.44
CA ALA A 23 -41.05 6.25 -24.05
C ALA A 23 -39.56 6.06 -23.77
N LEU A 24 -39.18 5.00 -23.03
CA LEU A 24 -37.79 4.64 -22.78
C LEU A 24 -37.03 4.33 -24.08
N ARG A 25 -37.65 3.57 -24.99
CA ARG A 25 -37.05 3.25 -26.30
C ARG A 25 -36.83 4.50 -27.14
N ALA A 26 -37.82 5.37 -27.23
CA ALA A 26 -37.72 6.62 -27.98
C ALA A 26 -36.66 7.56 -27.38
N ALA A 27 -36.57 7.61 -26.05
CA ALA A 27 -35.55 8.37 -25.34
C ALA A 27 -34.14 7.85 -25.65
N ARG A 28 -33.93 6.53 -25.59
CA ARG A 28 -32.65 5.90 -25.96
C ARG A 28 -32.27 6.17 -27.40
N GLN A 29 -33.20 6.03 -28.34
CA GLN A 29 -32.94 6.36 -29.76
C GLN A 29 -32.49 7.82 -29.95
N LYS A 30 -33.08 8.77 -29.20
CA LYS A 30 -32.63 10.16 -29.23
C LYS A 30 -31.26 10.36 -28.59
N ILE A 31 -30.99 9.69 -27.47
CA ILE A 31 -29.67 9.74 -26.82
C ILE A 31 -28.62 9.16 -27.76
N ASP A 32 -28.88 8.03 -28.41
CA ASP A 32 -27.95 7.41 -29.36
C ASP A 32 -27.68 8.28 -30.59
N LEU A 33 -28.67 9.07 -31.04
CA LEU A 33 -28.50 10.03 -32.13
C LEU A 33 -27.61 11.22 -31.73
N HIS A 34 -27.77 11.75 -30.51
CA HIS A 34 -27.12 12.99 -30.07
C HIS A 34 -25.83 12.77 -29.26
N LEU A 35 -25.68 11.61 -28.62
CA LEU A 35 -24.52 11.14 -27.88
C LEU A 35 -24.19 9.71 -28.34
N PRO A 36 -23.68 9.55 -29.58
CA PRO A 36 -23.44 8.24 -30.15
C PRO A 36 -22.32 7.51 -29.39
N PRO A 37 -22.43 6.18 -29.21
CA PRO A 37 -21.45 5.40 -28.46
C PRO A 37 -20.04 5.41 -29.09
N SER A 38 -19.93 5.75 -30.37
CA SER A 38 -18.67 5.90 -31.10
C SER A 38 -17.92 7.20 -30.85
N ALA A 39 -18.57 8.21 -30.23
CA ALA A 39 -17.94 9.49 -29.93
C ALA A 39 -17.06 9.44 -28.66
N ALA A 40 -17.08 8.32 -27.92
CA ALA A 40 -16.29 8.17 -26.70
C ALA A 40 -14.84 7.75 -27.02
N PRO A 41 -13.82 8.57 -26.69
CA PRO A 41 -12.43 8.20 -26.88
C PRO A 41 -12.03 7.18 -25.79
N ALA A 42 -12.06 5.89 -26.13
CA ALA A 42 -11.49 4.79 -25.36
C ALA A 42 -12.07 4.56 -23.92
N GLY A 43 -13.37 4.74 -23.71
CA GLY A 43 -14.05 4.41 -22.43
C GLY A 43 -15.57 4.69 -22.45
N GLU A 44 -16.28 4.34 -21.36
CA GLU A 44 -17.69 4.74 -21.16
C GLU A 44 -17.79 6.28 -21.09
N ASP A 45 -18.68 6.88 -21.90
CA ASP A 45 -18.95 8.32 -21.87
C ASP A 45 -19.74 8.69 -20.60
N ALA A 46 -19.04 9.33 -19.66
CA ALA A 46 -19.61 9.77 -18.38
C ALA A 46 -20.79 10.75 -18.55
N LEU A 47 -20.76 11.60 -19.58
CA LEU A 47 -21.85 12.52 -19.87
C LEU A 47 -23.07 11.75 -20.40
N ARG A 48 -22.85 10.82 -21.33
CA ARG A 48 -23.91 9.94 -21.86
C ARG A 48 -24.60 9.18 -20.74
N ARG A 49 -23.83 8.53 -19.86
CA ARG A 49 -24.37 7.80 -18.72
C ARG A 49 -25.20 8.70 -17.80
N ARG A 50 -24.70 9.91 -17.48
CA ARG A 50 -25.43 10.84 -16.63
C ARG A 50 -26.75 11.30 -17.27
N VAL A 51 -26.76 11.53 -18.58
CA VAL A 51 -27.97 11.89 -19.33
C VAL A 51 -28.97 10.74 -19.33
N GLU A 52 -28.51 9.50 -19.56
CA GLU A 52 -29.36 8.31 -19.48
C GLU A 52 -30.01 8.17 -18.10
N GLU A 53 -29.24 8.29 -17.02
CA GLU A 53 -29.75 8.23 -15.64
C GLU A 53 -30.84 9.29 -15.39
N LEU A 54 -30.61 10.55 -15.77
CA LEU A 54 -31.56 11.64 -15.57
C LEU A 54 -32.83 11.47 -16.39
N VAL A 55 -32.71 10.99 -17.63
CA VAL A 55 -33.87 10.77 -18.51
C VAL A 55 -34.70 9.59 -18.03
N ASP A 56 -34.07 8.51 -17.62
CA ASP A 56 -34.76 7.35 -17.04
C ASP A 56 -35.50 7.73 -15.75
N GLU A 57 -34.86 8.51 -14.86
CA GLU A 57 -35.48 9.03 -13.64
C GLU A 57 -36.66 9.97 -13.97
N TYR A 58 -36.51 10.85 -14.95
CA TYR A 58 -37.56 11.76 -15.39
C TYR A 58 -38.78 10.99 -15.91
N ILE A 59 -38.56 9.98 -16.77
CA ILE A 59 -39.63 9.15 -17.32
C ILE A 59 -40.34 8.40 -16.19
N ARG A 60 -39.59 7.75 -15.29
CA ARG A 60 -40.16 7.04 -14.13
C ARG A 60 -41.02 7.98 -13.28
N THR A 61 -40.49 9.14 -12.92
CA THR A 61 -41.21 10.13 -12.11
C THR A 61 -42.48 10.64 -12.82
N THR A 62 -42.41 10.86 -14.13
CA THR A 62 -43.54 11.34 -14.93
C THR A 62 -44.66 10.30 -14.97
N PHE A 63 -44.33 9.04 -15.25
CA PHE A 63 -45.30 7.95 -15.27
C PHE A 63 -45.89 7.69 -13.87
N ALA A 64 -45.07 7.74 -12.81
CA ALA A 64 -45.56 7.63 -11.44
C ALA A 64 -46.57 8.73 -11.08
N ARG A 65 -46.28 9.99 -11.44
CA ARG A 65 -47.24 11.09 -11.24
C ARG A 65 -48.49 10.97 -12.11
N ALA A 66 -48.37 10.39 -13.29
CA ALA A 66 -49.48 10.19 -14.21
C ALA A 66 -50.44 9.08 -13.76
N GLN A 67 -49.98 8.09 -12.97
CA GLN A 67 -50.79 6.95 -12.50
C GLN A 67 -52.13 7.35 -11.89
N HIS A 68 -52.17 8.40 -11.06
CA HIS A 68 -53.41 8.85 -10.40
C HIS A 68 -54.45 9.45 -11.37
N ASN A 69 -54.02 9.89 -12.56
CA ASN A 69 -54.88 10.46 -13.59
C ASN A 69 -55.24 9.45 -14.70
N ILE A 70 -54.87 8.19 -14.51
CA ILE A 70 -55.11 7.10 -15.45
C ILE A 70 -56.05 6.08 -14.79
N SER A 71 -57.09 5.69 -15.50
CA SER A 71 -58.01 4.62 -15.13
C SER A 71 -57.83 3.43 -16.08
N ILE A 72 -57.86 2.22 -15.54
CA ILE A 72 -57.81 0.96 -16.28
C ILE A 72 -59.12 0.23 -15.97
N ASN A 73 -60.02 0.14 -16.95
CA ASN A 73 -61.34 -0.49 -16.78
C ASN A 73 -62.12 0.02 -15.54
N GLY A 74 -62.01 1.31 -15.22
CA GLY A 74 -62.68 1.94 -14.07
C GLY A 74 -61.96 1.82 -12.72
N LEU A 75 -60.81 1.14 -12.64
CA LEU A 75 -59.92 1.14 -11.46
C LEU A 75 -58.81 2.18 -11.65
N GLU A 76 -58.30 2.77 -10.57
CA GLU A 76 -57.13 3.64 -10.67
C GLU A 76 -55.90 2.82 -11.07
N ALA A 77 -55.04 3.37 -11.94
CA ALA A 77 -53.84 2.65 -12.39
C ALA A 77 -52.88 2.33 -11.23
N ALA A 78 -52.90 3.13 -10.16
CA ALA A 78 -52.14 2.85 -8.94
C ALA A 78 -52.65 1.61 -8.18
N GLU A 79 -53.96 1.34 -8.22
CA GLU A 79 -54.60 0.19 -7.55
C GLU A 79 -54.57 -1.06 -8.43
N ALA A 80 -54.67 -0.88 -9.75
CA ALA A 80 -54.50 -1.95 -10.73
C ALA A 80 -53.06 -2.48 -10.84
N GLN A 81 -52.11 -1.84 -10.13
CA GLN A 81 -50.71 -2.22 -10.05
C GLN A 81 -50.35 -3.04 -8.79
N GLU A 82 -51.30 -3.33 -7.89
CA GLU A 82 -51.16 -4.53 -7.05
C GLU A 82 -51.11 -5.76 -7.97
N PRO A 83 -50.26 -6.78 -7.70
CA PRO A 83 -49.60 -7.59 -8.71
C PRO A 83 -50.56 -8.55 -9.43
N ALA A 84 -51.39 -7.99 -10.32
CA ALA A 84 -52.12 -8.67 -11.38
C ALA A 84 -51.26 -8.78 -12.66
N GLY A 85 -49.96 -8.47 -12.56
CA GLY A 85 -48.93 -9.09 -13.38
C GLY A 85 -48.33 -10.19 -12.54
N GLY A 86 -48.52 -11.46 -12.92
CA GLY A 86 -47.70 -12.53 -12.39
C GLY A 86 -46.26 -12.08 -12.49
N GLU A 87 -45.53 -12.08 -11.36
CA GLU A 87 -44.14 -11.67 -11.31
C GLU A 87 -43.44 -12.26 -12.53
N GLU A 88 -43.00 -11.41 -13.47
CA GLU A 88 -42.18 -11.86 -14.58
C GLU A 88 -40.83 -12.25 -13.98
N TYR A 89 -40.79 -13.46 -13.42
CA TYR A 89 -39.60 -14.07 -12.91
C TYR A 89 -38.71 -14.30 -14.13
N GLU A 90 -37.56 -13.63 -14.15
CA GLU A 90 -36.51 -14.00 -15.07
C GLU A 90 -36.23 -15.50 -14.88
N PRO A 91 -36.29 -16.32 -15.95
CA PRO A 91 -36.01 -17.74 -15.82
C PRO A 91 -34.62 -17.95 -15.25
N TYR A 92 -34.52 -18.82 -14.24
CA TYR A 92 -33.23 -19.13 -13.63
C TYR A 92 -32.26 -19.73 -14.65
N ASP A 93 -31.22 -18.98 -15.01
CA ASP A 93 -30.16 -19.49 -15.89
C ASP A 93 -29.19 -20.39 -15.10
N SER A 94 -29.43 -21.69 -15.20
CA SER A 94 -28.56 -22.72 -14.64
C SER A 94 -27.10 -22.65 -15.12
N ARG A 95 -26.85 -22.14 -16.34
CA ARG A 95 -25.48 -22.00 -16.88
C ARG A 95 -24.75 -20.86 -16.20
N LEU A 96 -25.42 -19.72 -16.02
CA LEU A 96 -24.87 -18.57 -15.31
C LEU A 96 -24.57 -18.92 -13.86
N SER A 97 -25.47 -19.67 -13.20
CA SER A 97 -25.24 -20.16 -11.84
C SER A 97 -24.05 -21.13 -11.75
N ALA A 98 -23.95 -22.09 -12.67
CA ALA A 98 -22.80 -23.00 -12.72
C ALA A 98 -21.48 -22.25 -12.96
N HIS A 99 -21.51 -21.20 -13.80
CA HIS A 99 -20.36 -20.35 -14.03
C HIS A 99 -19.99 -19.54 -12.77
N LEU A 100 -20.96 -18.93 -12.09
CA LEU A 100 -20.76 -18.22 -10.83
C LEU A 100 -20.10 -19.14 -9.78
N GLN A 101 -20.62 -20.36 -9.61
CA GLN A 101 -20.03 -21.35 -8.71
C GLN A 101 -18.61 -21.76 -9.12
N SER A 102 -18.29 -21.78 -10.42
CA SER A 102 -16.93 -22.04 -10.88
C SER A 102 -15.97 -20.89 -10.56
N LEU A 103 -16.44 -19.64 -10.69
CA LEU A 103 -15.66 -18.45 -10.36
C LEU A 103 -15.41 -18.32 -8.86
N GLU A 104 -16.42 -18.59 -8.04
CA GLU A 104 -16.26 -18.58 -6.57
C GLU A 104 -15.27 -19.64 -6.11
N ARG A 105 -15.35 -20.87 -6.63
CA ARG A 105 -14.33 -21.90 -6.35
C ARG A 105 -12.93 -21.45 -6.74
N ARG A 106 -12.77 -20.85 -7.93
CA ARG A 106 -11.48 -20.32 -8.37
C ARG A 106 -10.97 -19.20 -7.45
N ARG A 107 -11.87 -18.35 -6.95
CA ARG A 107 -11.54 -17.29 -5.99
C ARG A 107 -11.05 -17.87 -4.67
N GLU A 108 -11.72 -18.90 -4.16
CA GLU A 108 -11.33 -19.62 -2.94
C GLU A 108 -9.96 -20.30 -3.10
N ASP A 109 -9.74 -21.00 -4.22
CA ASP A 109 -8.46 -21.65 -4.53
C ASP A 109 -7.31 -20.65 -4.61
N LEU A 110 -7.52 -19.50 -5.27
CA LEU A 110 -6.52 -18.44 -5.34
C LEU A 110 -6.26 -17.81 -3.98
N THR A 111 -7.28 -17.67 -3.15
CA THR A 111 -7.13 -17.14 -1.78
C THR A 111 -6.29 -18.10 -0.93
N ALA A 112 -6.55 -19.41 -1.03
CA ALA A 112 -5.75 -20.44 -0.37
C ALA A 112 -4.29 -20.43 -0.86
N GLN A 113 -4.07 -20.37 -2.18
CA GLN A 113 -2.73 -20.29 -2.76
C GLN A 113 -1.94 -19.06 -2.30
N VAL A 114 -2.58 -17.89 -2.23
CA VAL A 114 -1.93 -16.67 -1.74
C VAL A 114 -1.60 -16.79 -0.25
N ALA A 115 -2.48 -17.38 0.55
CA ALA A 115 -2.22 -17.61 1.97
C ALA A 115 -1.02 -18.57 2.17
N ASP A 116 -0.97 -19.67 1.41
CA ASP A 116 0.14 -20.61 1.44
C ASP A 116 1.44 -19.99 0.93
N LEU A 117 1.38 -19.17 -0.12
CA LEU A 117 2.55 -18.45 -0.62
C LEU A 117 3.10 -17.48 0.43
N ARG A 118 2.23 -16.70 1.09
CA ARG A 118 2.63 -15.80 2.19
C ARG A 118 3.26 -16.55 3.36
N ARG A 119 2.79 -17.77 3.65
CA ARG A 119 3.31 -18.61 4.74
C ARG A 119 4.65 -19.26 4.39
N THR A 120 4.81 -19.76 3.16
CA THR A 120 5.94 -20.63 2.78
C THR A 120 7.05 -19.91 2.02
N ALA A 121 6.72 -18.91 1.19
CA ALA A 121 7.70 -18.24 0.35
C ALA A 121 8.78 -17.48 1.13
N PRO A 122 8.46 -16.73 2.22
CA PRO A 122 9.50 -16.01 2.97
C PRO A 122 10.51 -16.97 3.60
N LEU A 123 10.04 -18.06 4.19
CA LEU A 123 10.92 -19.07 4.80
C LEU A 123 11.81 -19.73 3.74
N ARG A 124 11.23 -20.12 2.60
CA ARG A 124 11.98 -20.73 1.50
C ARG A 124 13.03 -19.78 0.92
N ALA A 125 12.68 -18.50 0.74
CA ALA A 125 13.62 -17.48 0.26
C ALA A 125 14.75 -17.24 1.27
N ALA A 126 14.44 -17.15 2.57
CA ALA A 126 15.43 -17.00 3.61
C ALA A 126 16.41 -18.19 3.68
N GLN A 127 15.90 -19.42 3.59
CA GLN A 127 16.73 -20.63 3.56
C GLN A 127 17.64 -20.70 2.33
N ALA A 128 17.09 -20.36 1.15
CA ALA A 128 17.88 -20.30 -0.08
C ALA A 128 18.99 -19.27 0.01
N PHE A 129 18.68 -18.06 0.51
CA PHE A 129 19.66 -17.00 0.72
C PHE A 129 20.73 -17.42 1.73
N GLN A 130 20.33 -17.99 2.88
CA GLN A 130 21.25 -18.46 3.90
C GLN A 130 22.24 -19.48 3.33
N THR A 131 21.75 -20.45 2.56
CA THR A 131 22.59 -21.50 1.96
C THR A 131 23.58 -20.92 0.93
N SER A 132 23.13 -19.97 0.09
CA SER A 132 24.04 -19.30 -0.84
C SER A 132 25.09 -18.44 -0.11
N PHE A 133 24.69 -17.75 0.95
CA PHE A 133 25.55 -16.87 1.73
C PHE A 133 26.61 -17.65 2.50
N THR A 134 26.25 -18.76 3.16
CA THR A 134 27.22 -19.61 3.85
C THR A 134 28.23 -20.20 2.88
N ARG A 135 27.77 -20.67 1.71
CA ARG A 135 28.66 -21.17 0.66
C ARG A 135 29.63 -20.11 0.16
N GLU A 136 29.14 -18.89 -0.08
CA GLU A 136 29.99 -17.78 -0.50
C GLU A 136 31.02 -17.41 0.58
N SER A 137 30.59 -17.31 1.84
CA SER A 137 31.47 -17.07 2.98
C SER A 137 32.57 -18.13 3.09
N GLU A 138 32.23 -19.42 2.98
CA GLU A 138 33.21 -20.51 3.00
C GLU A 138 34.21 -20.39 1.83
N THR A 139 33.75 -19.99 0.64
CA THR A 139 34.65 -19.78 -0.51
C THR A 139 35.57 -18.56 -0.33
N LEU A 140 35.11 -17.52 0.37
CA LEU A 140 35.95 -16.36 0.69
C LEU A 140 36.96 -16.71 1.78
N ASP A 141 36.53 -17.39 2.85
CA ASP A 141 37.40 -17.81 3.94
C ASP A 141 38.52 -18.73 3.45
N THR A 142 38.19 -19.67 2.54
CA THR A 142 39.20 -20.56 1.94
C THR A 142 40.18 -19.81 1.05
N LYS A 143 39.73 -18.81 0.29
CA LYS A 143 40.62 -17.95 -0.52
C LYS A 143 41.52 -17.09 0.37
N LEU A 144 40.97 -16.45 1.39
CA LEU A 144 41.73 -15.64 2.35
C LEU A 144 42.81 -16.49 3.04
N LYS A 145 42.46 -17.68 3.53
CA LYS A 145 43.45 -18.60 4.11
C LYS A 145 44.54 -18.99 3.11
N ALA A 146 44.18 -19.28 1.86
CA ALA A 146 45.16 -19.60 0.83
C ALA A 146 46.07 -18.41 0.48
N GLU A 147 45.52 -17.19 0.45
CA GLU A 147 46.29 -15.95 0.27
C GLU A 147 47.23 -15.67 1.45
N GLU A 148 46.75 -15.83 2.69
CA GLU A 148 47.56 -15.73 3.91
C GLU A 148 48.71 -16.75 3.93
N GLU A 149 48.41 -18.02 3.62
CA GLU A 149 49.41 -19.08 3.51
C GLU A 149 50.44 -18.78 2.40
N ALA A 150 49.99 -18.25 1.25
CA ALA A 150 50.87 -17.85 0.17
C ALA A 150 51.76 -16.66 0.55
N LEU A 151 51.23 -15.66 1.25
CA LEU A 151 51.97 -14.52 1.78
C LEU A 151 52.99 -14.95 2.84
N LEU A 152 52.61 -15.85 3.75
CA LEU A 152 53.53 -16.42 4.74
C LEU A 152 54.66 -17.21 4.06
N ALA A 153 54.32 -18.07 3.08
CA ALA A 153 55.31 -18.80 2.31
C ALA A 153 56.22 -17.87 1.48
N GLN A 154 55.69 -16.74 0.99
CA GLN A 154 56.49 -15.72 0.31
C GLN A 154 57.39 -14.98 1.31
N ALA A 155 56.90 -14.59 2.48
CA ALA A 155 57.69 -13.95 3.53
C ALA A 155 58.80 -14.87 4.08
N GLU A 156 58.53 -16.17 4.22
CA GLU A 156 59.55 -17.16 4.56
C GLU A 156 60.66 -17.23 3.49
N LYS A 157 60.31 -17.11 2.21
CA LYS A 157 61.27 -17.10 1.09
C LYS A 157 62.02 -15.78 0.93
N GLU A 158 61.35 -14.65 1.10
CA GLU A 158 61.93 -13.30 1.04
C GLU A 158 62.83 -12.98 2.25
N GLY A 159 62.79 -13.86 3.26
CA GLY A 159 63.75 -13.87 4.35
C GLY A 159 63.33 -12.93 5.46
N ARG A 160 63.63 -13.38 6.69
CA ARG A 160 63.54 -12.61 7.93
C ARG A 160 64.03 -11.19 7.67
N LEU A 161 63.15 -10.18 7.80
CA LEU A 161 63.56 -8.79 7.88
C LEU A 161 64.63 -8.72 8.96
N ASP A 162 65.88 -8.48 8.56
CA ASP A 162 66.97 -8.21 9.49
C ASP A 162 66.71 -6.82 10.05
N ILE A 163 65.85 -6.78 11.06
CA ILE A 163 65.74 -5.65 11.97
C ILE A 163 67.06 -5.68 12.73
N GLY A 164 68.12 -5.14 12.10
CA GLY A 164 69.43 -5.02 12.73
C GLY A 164 69.30 -4.37 14.11
N GLN A 165 70.37 -4.39 14.90
CA GLN A 165 70.31 -3.86 16.28
C GLN A 165 69.59 -2.50 16.32
N LEU A 166 68.49 -2.42 17.08
CA LEU A 166 67.74 -1.19 17.28
C LEU A 166 68.68 -0.14 17.84
N GLN A 167 69.11 0.77 16.97
CA GLN A 167 70.08 1.78 17.37
C GLN A 167 69.47 2.65 18.47
N ARG A 168 70.24 2.84 19.55
CA ARG A 168 69.90 3.75 20.65
C ARG A 168 68.66 3.33 21.46
N TRP A 169 68.34 2.03 21.50
CA TRP A 169 67.25 1.52 22.35
C TRP A 169 67.40 1.94 23.82
N ASP A 170 68.62 1.90 24.33
CA ASP A 170 68.94 2.34 25.70
C ASP A 170 68.59 3.83 25.93
N GLU A 171 68.73 4.67 24.90
CA GLU A 171 68.35 6.09 24.99
C GLU A 171 66.84 6.28 25.00
N VAL A 172 66.11 5.49 24.19
CA VAL A 172 64.64 5.51 24.15
C VAL A 172 64.08 5.05 25.49
N GLN A 173 64.62 3.98 26.04
CA GLN A 173 64.25 3.48 27.36
C GLN A 173 64.54 4.52 28.45
N ALA A 174 65.75 5.09 28.48
CA ALA A 174 66.10 6.11 29.47
C ALA A 174 65.26 7.39 29.33
N MET A 175 64.88 7.77 28.11
CA MET A 175 64.00 8.91 27.87
C MET A 175 62.58 8.64 28.37
N TRP A 176 62.05 7.43 28.16
CA TRP A 176 60.74 7.03 28.66
C TRP A 176 60.72 6.95 30.19
N GLU A 177 61.74 6.38 30.81
CA GLU A 177 61.91 6.34 32.27
C GLU A 177 61.94 7.76 32.85
N ARG A 178 62.78 8.66 32.31
CA ARG A 178 62.80 10.07 32.74
C ARG A 178 61.46 10.77 32.54
N GLY A 179 60.78 10.52 31.42
CA GLY A 179 59.48 11.12 31.13
C GLY A 179 58.39 10.64 32.08
N THR A 180 58.35 9.34 32.38
CA THR A 180 57.39 8.75 33.32
C THR A 180 57.66 9.18 34.76
N GLU A 181 58.92 9.24 35.19
CA GLU A 181 59.31 9.79 36.49
C GLU A 181 58.89 11.27 36.63
N GLY A 182 59.11 12.08 35.60
CA GLY A 182 58.67 13.48 35.55
C GLY A 182 57.15 13.62 35.68
N LEU A 183 56.39 12.78 34.97
CA LEU A 183 54.92 12.73 35.08
C LEU A 183 54.43 12.29 36.46
N VAL A 184 55.12 11.36 37.11
CA VAL A 184 54.82 10.98 38.49
C VAL A 184 55.14 12.12 39.45
N GLY A 185 56.26 12.82 39.26
CA GLY A 185 56.64 14.00 40.05
C GLY A 185 55.65 15.16 39.93
N LEU A 186 55.04 15.34 38.74
CA LEU A 186 54.00 16.34 38.50
C LEU A 186 52.73 16.12 39.34
N LYS A 187 52.52 14.95 39.96
CA LYS A 187 51.44 14.78 40.98
C LYS A 187 51.58 15.74 42.16
N GLY A 188 52.80 16.20 42.47
CA GLY A 188 53.07 17.21 43.49
C GLY A 188 52.58 18.62 43.16
N LEU A 189 52.18 18.89 41.90
CA LEU A 189 51.59 20.18 41.52
C LEU A 189 50.31 20.48 42.31
N THR A 190 49.54 19.46 42.69
CA THR A 190 48.32 19.62 43.50
C THR A 190 48.60 20.33 44.82
N GLU A 191 49.74 20.06 45.45
CA GLU A 191 50.16 20.75 46.67
C GLU A 191 50.56 22.21 46.41
N THR A 192 51.28 22.46 45.31
CA THR A 192 51.66 23.83 44.93
C THR A 192 50.43 24.68 44.55
N VAL A 193 49.44 24.08 43.88
CA VAL A 193 48.15 24.71 43.57
C VAL A 193 47.40 25.01 44.86
N ALA A 194 47.30 24.07 45.80
CA ALA A 194 46.67 24.31 47.09
C ALA A 194 47.39 25.39 47.92
N ARG A 195 48.73 25.51 47.83
CA ARG A 195 49.48 26.61 48.45
C ARG A 195 49.18 27.95 47.78
N LEU A 196 49.06 27.98 46.45
CA LEU A 196 48.69 29.17 45.69
C LEU A 196 47.27 29.64 46.05
N GLU A 197 46.30 28.74 46.05
CA GLU A 197 44.90 29.02 46.44
C GLU A 197 44.80 29.58 47.87
N ARG A 198 45.59 29.02 48.80
CA ARG A 198 45.67 29.56 50.17
C ARG A 198 46.28 30.96 50.21
N ALA A 199 47.35 31.20 49.45
CA ALA A 199 47.97 32.52 49.37
C ALA A 199 47.03 33.56 48.75
N GLU A 200 46.30 33.19 47.70
CA GLU A 200 45.25 34.01 47.08
C GLU A 200 44.14 34.34 48.08
N GLY A 201 43.68 33.35 48.86
CA GLY A 201 42.71 33.57 49.94
C GLY A 201 43.19 34.57 51.01
N VAL A 202 44.47 34.52 51.38
CA VAL A 202 45.07 35.47 52.33
C VAL A 202 45.15 36.88 51.73
N VAL A 203 45.60 37.03 50.49
CA VAL A 203 45.65 38.32 49.78
C VAL A 203 44.24 38.92 49.69
N GLY A 204 43.26 38.13 49.26
CA GLY A 204 41.86 38.57 49.18
C GLY A 204 41.21 38.89 50.53
N TYR A 205 41.76 38.42 51.65
CA TYR A 205 41.34 38.83 53.00
C TYR A 205 41.97 40.17 53.41
N LEU A 206 43.25 40.38 53.06
CA LEU A 206 43.95 41.64 53.35
C LEU A 206 43.43 42.82 52.52
N GLU A 207 43.01 42.59 51.28
CA GLU A 207 42.43 43.64 50.41
C GLU A 207 41.00 44.04 50.78
N ARG A 208 40.30 43.24 51.60
CA ARG A 208 38.91 43.51 52.05
C ARG A 208 38.82 44.22 53.40
N LYS A 209 39.95 44.61 53.99
CA LYS A 209 40.04 45.32 55.27
C LYS A 209 40.50 46.75 55.06
#